data_AF-A0A0Q5JDI3-F1
#
_entry.id   AF-A0A0Q5JDI3-F1
#
_cell.length_a   1.000
_cell.length_b   1.000
_cell.length_c   1.000
_cell.angle_alpha   90.00
_cell.angle_beta   90.00
_cell.angle_gamma   90.00
#
_symmetry.space_group_name_H-M   'P 1'
#
loop_
_entity.id
_entity.type
_entity.pdbx_description
1 polymer ?
#
loop_
_entity_poly.entity_id
_entity_poly.type
_entity_poly.pdbx_seq_one_letter_code
_entity_poly.pdbx_strand_id
1 'polypeptide(L)'
;MSDDQQKQSIVAKLIGAGVALAAAFVVNQVLSQAWKAKTGHKPPKAEDPGDAGTAELIAAAALTGALVAVSRVLATKSTARFVKRVDSKNPLD
;
A
#
# COMPACT_ATOMS: atom_id res chain seq x y z
N MET A 1 30.43 12.26 0.37
CA MET A 1 29.14 12.02 -0.32
C MET A 1 28.06 12.02 0.75
N SER A 2 27.56 13.20 1.16
CA SER A 2 27.00 13.31 2.52
C SER A 2 25.71 14.12 2.68
N ASP A 3 25.52 15.27 2.02
CA ASP A 3 24.34 16.11 2.34
C ASP A 3 23.13 15.86 1.43
N ASP A 4 23.35 15.67 0.13
CA ASP A 4 22.26 15.52 -0.84
C ASP A 4 21.51 14.19 -0.69
N GLN A 5 22.23 13.11 -0.33
CA GLN A 5 21.61 11.80 -0.07
C GLN A 5 20.75 11.82 1.19
N GLN A 6 21.15 12.55 2.23
CA GLN A 6 20.32 12.73 3.43
C GLN A 6 19.05 13.54 3.11
N LYS A 7 19.17 14.66 2.38
CA LYS A 7 18.01 15.46 1.96
C LYS A 7 17.03 14.63 1.13
N GLN A 8 17.54 13.87 0.15
CA GLN A 8 16.71 12.97 -0.65
C GLN A 8 16.03 11.89 0.19
N SER A 9 16.74 11.30 1.15
CA SER A 9 16.15 10.29 2.05
C SER A 9 15.08 10.89 2.96
N ILE A 10 15.30 12.10 3.50
CA ILE A 10 14.30 12.81 4.32
C ILE A 10 13.07 13.16 3.49
N VAL A 11 13.24 13.68 2.27
CA VAL A 11 12.13 13.98 1.36
C VAL A 11 11.35 12.72 1.00
N ALA A 12 12.04 11.61 0.70
CA ALA A 12 11.40 10.33 0.42
C ALA A 12 10.62 9.80 1.64
N LYS A 13 11.16 9.94 2.85
CA LYS A 13 10.48 9.56 4.09
C LYS A 13 9.23 10.41 4.35
N LEU A 14 9.29 11.72 4.11
CA LEU A 14 8.14 12.61 4.26
C LEU A 14 7.03 12.28 3.25
N ILE A 15 7.39 12.05 1.98
CA ILE A 15 6.44 11.63 0.95
C ILE A 15 5.83 10.27 1.32
N GLY A 16 6.67 9.30 1.71
CA GLY A 16 6.21 7.97 2.13
C GLY A 16 5.24 8.04 3.31
N ALA A 17 5.56 8.86 4.32
CA ALA A 17 4.69 9.09 5.48
C ALA A 17 3.36 9.75 5.07
N GLY A 18 3.40 10.78 4.23
CA GLY A 18 2.20 11.44 3.72
C GLY A 18 1.28 10.51 2.92
N VAL A 19 1.88 9.67 2.06
CA VAL A 19 1.14 8.66 1.29
C VAL A 19 0.52 7.60 2.20
N ALA A 20 1.25 7.13 3.22
CA ALA A 20 0.73 6.16 4.18
C ALA A 20 -0.46 6.72 4.97
N LEU A 21 -0.38 7.98 5.43
CA LEU A 21 -1.48 8.65 6.12
C LEU A 21 -2.70 8.83 5.21
N ALA A 22 -2.49 9.25 3.96
CA ALA A 22 -3.57 9.39 2.99
C ALA A 22 -4.23 8.02 2.68
N ALA A 23 -3.43 6.97 2.52
CA ALA A 23 -3.94 5.62 2.31
C ALA A 23 -4.76 5.13 3.52
N ALA A 24 -4.27 5.35 4.73
CA ALA A 24 -4.99 5.01 5.96
C ALA A 24 -6.34 5.74 6.05
N PHE A 25 -6.37 7.03 5.73
CA PHE A 25 -7.61 7.81 5.69
C PHE A 25 -8.63 7.25 4.69
N VAL A 26 -8.18 6.95 3.46
CA VAL A 26 -9.04 6.37 2.41
C VAL A 26 -9.57 5.00 2.82
N VAL A 27 -8.70 4.13 3.35
CA VAL A 27 -9.10 2.81 3.86
C VAL A 27 -10.15 2.94 4.95
N ASN A 28 -9.95 3.83 5.92
CA ASN A 28 -10.90 4.02 7.02
C ASN A 28 -12.26 4.54 6.52
N GLN A 29 -12.25 5.39 5.50
CA GLN A 29 -13.47 5.91 4.87
C GLN A 29 -14.21 4.82 4.08
N VAL A 30 -13.48 4.01 3.31
CA VAL A 30 -14.04 2.87 2.57
C VAL A 30 -14.64 1.86 3.54
N LEU A 31 -13.93 1.53 4.61
CA LEU A 31 -14.40 0.58 5.62
C LEU A 31 -15.66 1.10 6.32
N SER A 32 -15.68 2.37 6.71
CA SER A 32 -16.84 3.03 7.31
C SER A 32 -18.07 3.04 6.38
N GLN A 33 -17.86 3.33 5.09
CA GLN A 33 -18.92 3.32 4.08
C GLN A 33 -19.45 1.90 3.82
N ALA A 34 -18.55 0.92 3.66
CA ALA A 34 -18.90 -0.47 3.46
C ALA A 34 -19.70 -1.03 4.64
N TRP A 35 -19.31 -0.69 5.87
CA TRP A 35 -20.00 -1.12 7.09
C TRP A 35 -21.39 -0.47 7.21
N LYS A 36 -21.46 0.85 7.00
CA LYS A 36 -22.72 1.60 7.02
C LYS A 36 -23.70 1.09 5.97
N ALA A 37 -23.22 0.75 4.77
CA ALA A 37 -24.03 0.18 3.70
C ALA A 37 -24.57 -1.23 4.05
N LYS A 38 -23.82 -2.05 4.80
CA LYS A 38 -24.23 -3.40 5.17
C LYS A 38 -25.07 -3.51 6.45
N THR A 39 -24.79 -2.70 7.47
CA THR A 39 -25.39 -2.86 8.81
C THR A 39 -26.30 -1.69 9.22
N GLY A 40 -26.35 -0.61 8.45
CA GLY A 40 -27.15 0.58 8.75
C GLY A 40 -26.64 1.42 9.94
N HIS A 41 -25.59 0.97 10.64
CA HIS A 41 -25.04 1.62 11.84
C HIS A 41 -23.51 1.79 11.71
N LYS A 42 -22.92 2.69 12.52
CA LYS A 42 -21.47 2.96 12.51
C LYS A 42 -20.69 1.72 12.99
N PRO A 43 -19.53 1.41 12.38
CA PRO A 43 -18.73 0.25 12.75
C PRO A 43 -18.33 0.30 14.24
N PRO A 44 -18.43 -0.82 14.97
CA PRO A 44 -17.94 -0.92 16.33
C PRO A 44 -16.44 -0.66 16.38
N LYS A 45 -15.97 0.04 17.42
CA LYS A 45 -14.54 0.31 17.62
C LYS A 45 -13.83 -0.99 17.98
N ALA A 46 -12.63 -1.17 17.43
CA ALA A 46 -11.79 -2.36 17.54
C ALA A 46 -11.19 -2.63 18.95
N GLU A 47 -11.86 -2.22 20.02
CA GLU A 47 -11.34 -2.35 21.39
C GLU A 47 -11.90 -3.56 22.16
N ASP A 48 -12.59 -4.49 21.48
CA ASP A 48 -13.06 -5.73 22.10
C ASP A 48 -12.30 -6.97 21.55
N PRO A 49 -11.28 -7.47 22.28
CA PRO A 49 -10.45 -8.60 21.83
C PRO A 49 -11.18 -9.95 21.78
N GLY A 50 -12.47 -10.01 22.15
CA GLY A 50 -13.28 -11.23 22.06
C GLY A 50 -14.03 -11.44 20.74
N ASP A 51 -14.18 -10.40 19.92
CA ASP A 51 -15.08 -10.37 18.74
C ASP A 51 -14.39 -9.76 17.51
N ALA A 52 -13.17 -10.23 17.19
CA ALA A 52 -12.54 -9.93 15.91
C ALA A 52 -13.33 -10.64 14.79
N GLY A 53 -14.47 -10.05 14.42
CA GLY A 53 -15.46 -10.63 13.54
C GLY A 53 -14.86 -11.01 12.19
N THR A 54 -15.47 -11.98 11.51
CA THR A 54 -15.05 -12.46 10.17
C THR A 54 -14.75 -11.34 9.16
N ALA A 55 -15.38 -10.18 9.31
CA ALA A 55 -15.12 -8.99 8.51
C ALA A 55 -13.73 -8.36 8.76
N GLU A 56 -13.20 -8.39 9.98
CA GLU A 56 -11.83 -7.96 10.29
C GLU A 56 -10.81 -8.93 9.67
N LEU A 57 -11.10 -10.24 9.73
CA LEU A 57 -10.30 -11.26 9.05
C LEU A 57 -10.28 -11.06 7.53
N ILE A 58 -11.45 -10.77 6.94
CA ILE A 58 -11.58 -10.46 5.50
C ILE A 58 -10.87 -9.16 5.15
N ALA A 59 -10.93 -8.13 6.01
CA ALA A 59 -10.23 -6.88 5.80
C ALA A 59 -8.70 -7.06 5.85
N ALA A 60 -8.20 -7.83 6.83
CA ALA A 60 -6.79 -8.19 6.92
C ALA A 60 -6.32 -9.02 5.71
N ALA A 61 -7.14 -9.97 5.25
CA ALA A 61 -6.87 -10.75 4.05
C ALA A 61 -6.87 -9.88 2.79
N ALA A 62 -7.83 -8.95 2.64
CA ALA A 62 -7.90 -8.03 1.52
C ALA A 62 -6.70 -7.08 1.50
N LEU A 63 -6.29 -6.55 2.65
CA LEU A 63 -5.11 -5.71 2.78
C LEU A 63 -3.84 -6.48 2.39
N THR A 64 -3.68 -7.69 2.91
CA THR A 64 -2.55 -8.58 2.59
C THR A 64 -2.52 -8.92 1.10
N GLY A 65 -3.68 -9.29 0.53
CA GLY A 65 -3.82 -9.58 -0.90
C GLY A 65 -3.51 -8.37 -1.78
N ALA A 66 -3.96 -7.18 -1.38
CA ALA A 66 -3.65 -5.93 -2.08
C ALA A 66 -2.15 -5.61 -2.05
N LEU A 67 -1.50 -5.75 -0.90
CA LEU A 67 -0.05 -5.57 -0.74
C LEU A 67 0.74 -6.54 -1.64
N VAL A 68 0.36 -7.81 -1.66
CA VAL A 68 0.99 -8.83 -2.52
C VAL A 68 0.79 -8.50 -4.00
N ALA A 69 -0.42 -8.10 -4.41
CA ALA A 69 -0.72 -7.74 -5.79
C ALA A 69 0.08 -6.51 -6.25
N VAL A 70 0.13 -5.46 -5.42
CA VAL A 70 0.93 -4.25 -5.69
C VAL A 70 2.41 -4.61 -5.80
N SER A 71 2.93 -5.41 -4.87
CA SER A 71 4.33 -5.85 -4.89
C SER A 71 4.66 -6.61 -6.17
N ARG A 72 3.79 -7.52 -6.61
CA ARG A 72 3.96 -8.28 -7.86
C ARG A 72 3.96 -7.37 -9.08
N VAL A 73 3.00 -6.45 -9.18
CA VAL A 73 2.93 -5.49 -10.30
C VAL A 73 4.18 -4.62 -10.34
N LEU A 74 4.66 -4.17 -9.19
CA LEU A 74 5.85 -3.34 -9.11
C LEU A 74 7.10 -4.13 -9.51
N ALA A 75 7.24 -5.38 -9.08
CA ALA A 75 8.32 -6.28 -9.47
C ALA A 75 8.30 -6.58 -10.98
N THR A 76 7.15 -6.87 -11.57
CA THR A 76 7.05 -7.10 -13.01
C THR A 76 7.37 -5.82 -13.79
N LYS A 77 6.86 -4.66 -13.36
CA LYS A 77 7.14 -3.37 -14.02
C LYS A 77 8.61 -2.94 -13.88
N SER A 78 9.23 -3.19 -12.74
CA SER A 78 10.65 -2.86 -12.51
C SER A 78 11.56 -3.77 -13.35
N THR A 79 11.30 -5.08 -13.38
CA THR A 79 12.02 -6.02 -14.25
C THR A 79 11.89 -5.64 -15.73
N ALA A 80 10.69 -5.31 -16.20
CA ALA A 80 10.48 -4.88 -17.59
C ALA A 80 11.26 -3.58 -17.93
N ARG A 81 11.32 -2.61 -17.01
CA ARG A 81 12.14 -1.39 -17.20
C ARG A 81 13.63 -1.67 -17.14
N PHE A 82 14.07 -2.59 -16.29
CA PHE A 82 15.48 -2.93 -16.15
C PHE A 82 15.98 -3.72 -17.37
N VAL A 83 15.23 -4.73 -17.82
CA VAL A 83 15.52 -5.49 -19.04
C VAL A 83 15.60 -4.56 -20.24
N LYS A 84 14.62 -3.66 -20.45
CA LYS A 84 14.69 -2.66 -21.53
C LYS A 84 15.96 -1.80 -21.48
N ARG A 85 16.41 -1.39 -20.29
CA ARG A 85 17.65 -0.60 -20.15
C ARG A 85 18.91 -1.40 -20.42
N VAL A 86 18.95 -2.69 -20.08
CA VAL A 86 20.10 -3.56 -20.34
C VAL A 86 20.16 -3.91 -21.84
N ASP A 87 19.02 -4.22 -22.44
CA ASP A 87 18.87 -4.52 -23.87
C ASP A 87 19.27 -3.32 -24.76
N SER A 88 18.88 -2.10 -24.36
CA SER A 88 19.27 -0.87 -25.06
C SER A 88 20.79 -0.55 -24.99
N LYS A 89 21.55 -1.24 -24.13
CA LYS A 89 22.96 -0.95 -23.89
C LYS A 89 23.91 -1.98 -24.54
N ASN A 90 23.36 -2.99 -25.21
CA ASN A 90 24.13 -3.98 -25.94
C ASN A 90 23.71 -4.00 -27.42
N PRO A 91 24.17 -3.03 -28.24
CA PRO A 91 24.09 -3.14 -29.69
C PRO A 91 25.13 -4.16 -30.14
N LEU A 92 24.78 -5.44 -30.07
CA LEU A 92 25.50 -6.50 -30.77
C LEU A 92 24.67 -6.91 -31.99
N ASP A 93 24.53 -5.95 -32.91
CA ASP A 93 24.55 -6.13 -34.37
C ASP A 93 24.81 -4.76 -35.02
#